data_AF-X1PZS0-F1
#
_entry.id   AF-X1PZS0-F1
#
_cell.length_a   1.000
_cell.length_b   1.000
_cell.length_c   1.000
_cell.angle_alpha   90.00
_cell.angle_beta   90.00
_cell.angle_gamma   90.00
#
_symmetry.space_group_name_H-M   'P 1'
#
loop_
_entity.id
_entity.type
_entity.pdbx_description
1 polymer ?
#
loop_
_entity_poly.entity_id
_entity_poly.type
_entity_poly.pdbx_seq_one_letter_code
_entity_poly.pdbx_strand_id
1 'polypeptide(L)'
;PPFISGTMPFKLLENTGNLGTPVEILAFSPEYVQDGFGLLLKRPPTAIIGTPSITLRMADEVAINTPIILKARAEMEKSMKLRVAAFATKLKKIYPKNIFKDMKYGFFGGESLDPFRKAIEDKWGLEAFDIYAFTEGFGWRV
;
A
#
# COMPACT_ATOMS: atom_id res chain seq x y z
N PRO A 1 25.63 -5.91 15.95
CA PRO A 1 24.52 -5.02 16.34
C PRO A 1 23.76 -4.52 15.09
N PRO A 2 22.43 -4.40 15.08
CA PRO A 2 21.76 -3.72 13.99
C PRO A 2 22.24 -2.25 13.96
N PHE A 3 22.71 -1.78 12.80
CA PHE A 3 23.18 -0.42 12.61
C PHE A 3 22.10 0.35 11.84
N ILE A 4 21.60 1.44 12.40
CA ILE A 4 20.75 2.40 11.70
C ILE A 4 21.67 3.54 11.24
N SER A 5 22.14 3.47 9.99
CA SER A 5 22.94 4.54 9.38
C SER A 5 22.04 5.40 8.49
N GLY A 6 21.26 6.28 9.10
CA GLY A 6 20.43 7.22 8.37
C GLY A 6 19.57 8.05 9.31
N THR A 7 19.43 9.34 9.04
CA THR A 7 18.53 10.23 9.80
C THR A 7 17.06 9.94 9.50
N MET A 8 16.75 9.29 8.37
CA MET A 8 15.39 8.99 7.94
C MET A 8 14.67 7.97 8.85
N PRO A 9 15.24 6.79 9.17
CA PRO A 9 14.62 5.89 10.14
C PRO A 9 14.47 6.53 11.53
N PHE A 10 15.41 7.38 11.93
CA PHE A 10 15.39 8.06 13.23
C PHE A 10 14.26 9.10 13.31
N LYS A 11 14.13 9.98 12.30
CA LYS A 11 13.03 10.95 12.21
C LYS A 11 11.66 10.30 12.06
N LEU A 12 11.58 9.18 11.34
CA LEU A 12 10.35 8.39 11.26
C LEU A 12 9.97 7.85 12.64
N LEU A 13 10.91 7.29 13.40
CA LEU A 13 10.64 6.80 14.75
C LEU A 13 10.27 7.93 15.73
N GLU A 14 10.96 9.07 15.66
CA GLU A 14 10.70 10.24 16.51
C GLU A 14 9.33 10.88 16.24
N ASN A 15 9.00 11.11 14.96
CA ASN A 15 7.71 11.70 14.58
C ASN A 15 6.54 10.75 14.83
N THR A 16 6.73 9.44 14.66
CA THR A 16 5.66 8.46 14.87
C THR A 16 5.43 8.16 16.35
N GLY A 17 6.47 8.20 17.19
CA GLY A 17 6.34 8.10 18.64
C GLY A 17 5.49 9.21 19.26
N ASN A 18 5.48 10.40 18.66
CA ASN A 18 4.71 11.55 19.13
C ASN A 18 3.24 11.56 18.68
N LEU A 19 2.84 10.68 17.74
CA LEU A 19 1.48 10.65 17.17
C LEU A 19 0.48 9.81 17.99
N GLY A 20 0.91 9.21 19.12
CA GLY A 20 0.05 8.36 19.96
C GLY A 20 -0.52 7.13 19.25
N THR A 21 -0.03 6.83 18.04
CA THR A 21 -0.51 5.76 17.17
C THR A 21 0.71 4.98 16.68
N PRO A 22 0.78 3.65 16.88
CA PRO A 22 1.90 2.86 16.37
C PRO A 22 1.90 2.87 14.85
N VAL A 23 2.91 3.53 14.26
CA VAL A 23 3.13 3.52 12.80
C VAL A 23 4.10 2.40 12.47
N GLU A 24 3.59 1.35 11.83
CA GLU A 24 4.39 0.25 11.29
C GLU A 24 4.77 0.58 9.84
N ILE A 25 6.07 0.70 9.56
CA ILE A 25 6.58 0.99 8.22
C ILE A 25 7.09 -0.31 7.62
N LEU A 26 6.45 -0.74 6.54
CA LEU A 26 6.83 -1.93 5.81
C LEU A 26 7.40 -1.52 4.45
N ALA A 27 8.71 -1.71 4.29
CA ALA A 27 9.42 -1.45 3.04
C ALA A 27 9.57 -2.75 2.25
N PHE A 28 9.10 -2.77 1.01
CA PHE A 28 9.22 -3.91 0.11
C PHE A 28 9.92 -3.47 -1.18
N SER A 29 10.77 -4.33 -1.74
CA SER A 29 11.12 -4.19 -3.15
C SER A 29 9.93 -4.64 -4.00
N PRO A 30 9.82 -4.19 -5.27
CA PRO A 30 8.77 -4.62 -6.19
C PRO A 30 8.64 -6.16 -6.30
N GLU A 31 9.73 -6.88 -6.08
CA GLU A 31 9.83 -8.34 -6.16
C GLU A 31 9.09 -9.04 -5.01
N TYR A 32 8.98 -8.40 -3.85
CA TYR A 32 8.34 -8.94 -2.64
C TYR A 32 6.93 -8.40 -2.41
N VAL A 33 6.32 -7.76 -3.41
CA VAL A 33 4.98 -7.15 -3.27
C VAL A 33 3.93 -8.18 -2.83
N GLN A 34 3.93 -9.39 -3.39
CA GLN A 34 2.95 -10.43 -3.03
C GLN A 34 3.08 -10.87 -1.57
N ASP A 35 4.31 -11.13 -1.11
CA ASP A 35 4.59 -11.50 0.29
C ASP A 35 4.24 -10.36 1.24
N GLY A 36 4.57 -9.12 0.84
CA GLY A 36 4.22 -7.92 1.57
C GLY A 36 2.70 -7.76 1.72
N PHE A 37 1.92 -7.99 0.67
CA PHE A 37 0.46 -7.98 0.74
C PHE A 37 -0.08 -9.00 1.75
N GLY A 38 0.49 -10.19 1.82
CA GLY A 38 0.12 -11.21 2.80
C GLY A 38 0.32 -10.75 4.25
N LEU A 39 1.39 -9.99 4.51
CA LEU A 39 1.66 -9.37 5.80
C LEU A 39 0.66 -8.23 6.09
N LEU A 40 0.43 -7.35 5.11
CA LEU A 40 -0.50 -6.21 5.24
C LEU A 40 -1.94 -6.65 5.52
N LEU A 41 -2.36 -7.82 5.02
CA LEU A 41 -3.68 -8.38 5.33
C LEU A 41 -3.83 -8.79 6.80
N LYS A 42 -2.74 -9.19 7.46
CA LYS A 42 -2.73 -9.57 8.88
C LYS A 42 -2.53 -8.36 9.80
N ARG A 43 -1.89 -7.31 9.28
CA ARG A 43 -1.55 -6.09 10.00
C ARG A 43 -1.89 -4.90 9.09
N PRO A 44 -3.17 -4.48 9.05
CA PRO A 44 -3.60 -3.43 8.13
C PRO A 44 -2.87 -2.12 8.48
N PRO A 45 -2.11 -1.55 7.53
CA PRO A 45 -1.35 -0.34 7.78
C PRO A 45 -2.28 0.88 7.84
N THR A 46 -1.86 1.93 8.54
CA THR A 46 -2.53 3.24 8.54
C THR A 46 -1.97 4.18 7.49
N ALA A 47 -0.76 3.92 6.99
CA ALA A 47 -0.10 4.73 5.97
C ALA A 47 0.69 3.87 4.97
N ILE A 48 0.92 4.43 3.78
CA ILE A 48 1.79 3.86 2.74
C ILE A 48 2.83 4.90 2.30
N ILE A 49 4.03 4.43 1.98
CA ILE A 49 5.10 5.24 1.39
C ILE A 49 5.58 4.54 0.12
N GLY A 50 5.78 5.28 -0.97
CA GLY A 50 6.27 4.71 -2.22
C GLY A 50 6.37 5.71 -3.36
N THR A 51 6.59 5.22 -4.57
CA THR A 51 6.48 6.04 -5.78
C THR A 51 5.03 6.01 -6.29
N PRO A 52 4.45 7.16 -6.68
CA PRO A 52 3.09 7.26 -7.23
C PRO A 52 2.74 6.20 -8.28
N SER A 53 3.60 6.01 -9.29
CA SER A 53 3.36 5.12 -10.43
C SER A 53 3.27 3.65 -10.00
N ILE A 54 4.15 3.22 -9.10
CA ILE A 54 4.15 1.86 -8.57
C ILE A 54 2.94 1.63 -7.67
N THR A 55 2.63 2.57 -6.79
CA THR A 55 1.45 2.48 -5.92
C THR A 55 0.15 2.42 -6.73
N LEU A 56 0.06 3.19 -7.82
CA LEU A 56 -1.09 3.11 -8.73
C LEU A 56 -1.16 1.75 -9.43
N ARG A 57 -0.03 1.25 -9.95
CA ARG A 57 0.04 -0.08 -10.59
C ARG A 57 -0.36 -1.19 -9.63
N MET A 58 0.10 -1.15 -8.37
CA MET A 58 -0.29 -2.12 -7.35
C MET A 58 -1.81 -2.16 -7.13
N ALA A 59 -2.48 -1.00 -7.11
CA ALA A 59 -3.93 -0.98 -6.99
C ALA A 59 -4.64 -1.63 -8.18
N ASP A 60 -4.12 -1.45 -9.40
CA ASP A 60 -4.66 -2.11 -10.59
C ASP A 60 -4.39 -3.62 -10.58
N GLU A 61 -3.21 -4.04 -10.14
CA GLU A 61 -2.89 -5.47 -9.97
C GLU A 61 -3.82 -6.14 -8.95
N VAL A 62 -4.18 -5.47 -7.85
CA VAL A 62 -5.19 -5.98 -6.90
C VAL A 62 -6.53 -6.19 -7.62
N ALA A 63 -6.99 -5.20 -8.38
CA ALA A 63 -8.27 -5.28 -9.09
C ALA A 63 -8.29 -6.37 -10.17
N ILE A 64 -7.18 -6.58 -10.88
CA ILE A 64 -7.05 -7.58 -11.95
C ILE A 64 -6.93 -8.99 -11.36
N ASN A 65 -6.08 -9.18 -10.36
CA ASN A 65 -5.72 -10.52 -9.87
C ASN A 65 -6.70 -11.08 -8.83
N THR A 66 -7.43 -10.24 -8.08
CA THR A 66 -8.41 -10.69 -7.08
C THR A 66 -9.39 -11.76 -7.62
N PRO A 67 -10.12 -11.55 -8.74
CA PRO A 67 -11.04 -12.58 -9.25
C PRO A 67 -10.32 -13.87 -9.68
N ILE A 68 -9.09 -13.77 -10.19
CA ILE A 68 -8.28 -14.92 -10.62
C ILE A 68 -7.91 -15.77 -9.40
N ILE A 69 -7.38 -15.13 -8.36
CA ILE A 69 -6.99 -15.78 -7.11
C ILE A 69 -8.21 -16.42 -6.43
N LEU A 70 -9.34 -15.69 -6.34
CA LEU A 70 -10.56 -16.21 -5.75
C LEU A 70 -11.10 -17.43 -6.51
N LYS A 71 -11.05 -17.40 -7.85
CA LYS A 71 -11.48 -18.53 -8.67
C LYS A 71 -10.58 -19.76 -8.45
N ALA A 72 -9.26 -19.60 -8.51
CA ALA A 72 -8.31 -20.69 -8.28
C ALA A 72 -8.52 -21.31 -6.89
N ARG A 73 -8.71 -20.47 -5.86
CA ARG A 73 -8.99 -20.91 -4.50
C ARG A 73 -10.34 -21.62 -4.38
N ALA A 74 -11.36 -21.15 -5.09
CA ALA A 74 -12.67 -21.79 -5.13
C ALA A 74 -12.63 -23.20 -5.75
N GLU A 75 -11.78 -23.42 -6.73
CA GLU A 75 -11.57 -24.72 -7.37
C GLU A 75 -10.83 -25.68 -6.44
N MET A 76 -9.75 -25.22 -5.79
CA MET A 76 -8.99 -26.01 -4.81
C MET A 76 -9.84 -26.41 -3.60
N GLU A 77 -10.61 -25.47 -3.04
CA GLU A 77 -11.42 -25.69 -1.83
C GLU A 77 -12.83 -26.23 -2.13
N LYS A 78 -13.19 -26.39 -3.41
CA LYS A 78 -14.57 -26.74 -3.85
C LYS A 78 -15.66 -25.83 -3.23
N SER A 79 -15.33 -24.55 -3.01
CA SER A 79 -16.17 -23.61 -2.27
C SER A 79 -17.08 -22.77 -3.17
N MET A 80 -18.40 -22.95 -3.05
CA MET A 80 -19.39 -22.16 -3.80
C MET A 80 -19.36 -20.67 -3.41
N LYS A 81 -19.11 -20.36 -2.14
CA LYS A 81 -18.97 -18.98 -1.66
C LYS A 81 -17.84 -18.24 -2.39
N LEU A 82 -16.70 -18.90 -2.58
CA LEU A 82 -15.57 -18.30 -3.31
C LEU A 82 -15.84 -18.15 -4.80
N ARG A 83 -16.62 -19.06 -5.41
CA ARG A 83 -17.07 -18.90 -6.81
C ARG A 83 -17.94 -17.67 -7.00
N VAL A 84 -18.92 -17.47 -6.10
CA VAL A 84 -19.77 -16.28 -6.10
C VAL A 84 -18.95 -15.02 -5.88
N ALA A 85 -18.00 -15.04 -4.93
CA ALA A 85 -17.10 -13.93 -4.70
C ALA A 85 -16.26 -13.60 -5.94
N ALA A 86 -15.63 -14.60 -6.57
CA ALA A 86 -14.84 -14.42 -7.78
C ALA A 86 -15.67 -13.75 -8.91
N PHE A 87 -16.89 -14.23 -9.13
CA PHE A 87 -17.80 -13.64 -10.11
C PHE A 87 -18.18 -12.20 -9.77
N ALA A 88 -18.56 -11.93 -8.51
CA ALA A 88 -18.91 -10.59 -8.06
C ALA A 88 -17.73 -9.61 -8.23
N THR A 89 -16.51 -10.04 -7.89
CA THR A 89 -15.29 -9.21 -8.05
C THR A 89 -14.87 -8.99 -9.50
N LYS A 90 -15.30 -9.85 -10.43
CA LYS A 90 -15.12 -9.64 -11.87
C LYS A 90 -16.04 -8.53 -12.39
N LEU A 91 -17.26 -8.43 -11.87
CA LEU A 91 -18.21 -7.37 -12.22
C LEU A 91 -17.91 -6.05 -11.52
N LYS A 92 -17.55 -6.11 -10.24
CA LYS A 92 -17.20 -4.96 -9.41
C LYS A 92 -15.77 -5.11 -8.92
N LYS A 93 -14.86 -4.35 -9.53
CA LYS A 93 -13.45 -4.34 -9.16
C LYS A 93 -13.27 -4.01 -7.68
N ILE A 94 -12.42 -4.77 -7.02
CA ILE A 94 -11.97 -4.53 -5.66
C ILE A 94 -10.64 -3.80 -5.74
N TYR A 95 -10.55 -2.66 -5.07
CA TYR A 95 -9.32 -1.89 -4.95
C TYR A 95 -8.81 -1.92 -3.51
N PRO A 96 -7.56 -1.49 -3.24
CA PRO A 96 -6.99 -1.50 -1.90
C PRO A 96 -7.87 -0.84 -0.83
N LYS A 97 -8.62 0.22 -1.16
CA LYS A 97 -9.59 0.86 -0.23
C LYS A 97 -10.65 -0.08 0.35
N ASN A 98 -10.97 -1.16 -0.37
CA ASN A 98 -11.95 -2.15 0.06
C ASN A 98 -11.34 -3.17 1.02
N ILE A 99 -10.01 -3.25 1.07
CA ILE A 99 -9.22 -4.23 1.83
C ILE A 99 -8.63 -3.55 3.07
N PHE A 100 -7.91 -2.44 2.89
CA PHE A 100 -7.21 -1.70 3.95
C PHE A 100 -8.04 -0.51 4.43
N LYS A 101 -9.10 -0.77 5.19
CA LYS A 101 -10.05 0.27 5.64
C LYS A 101 -9.44 1.30 6.59
N ASP A 102 -8.37 0.92 7.28
CA ASP A 102 -7.69 1.79 8.25
C ASP A 102 -6.56 2.63 7.63
N MET A 103 -6.30 2.45 6.33
CA MET A 103 -5.32 3.23 5.60
C MET A 103 -5.86 4.64 5.36
N LYS A 104 -5.12 5.65 5.81
CA LYS A 104 -5.54 7.06 5.80
C LYS A 104 -4.62 7.95 5.00
N TYR A 105 -3.32 7.64 5.00
CA TYR A 105 -2.30 8.55 4.46
C TYR A 105 -1.40 7.83 3.46
N GLY A 106 -1.08 8.50 2.36
CA GLY A 106 -0.07 8.05 1.40
C GLY A 106 0.97 9.14 1.23
N PHE A 107 2.24 8.82 1.45
CA PHE A 107 3.33 9.76 1.25
C PHE A 107 4.17 9.31 0.06
N PHE A 108 4.29 10.17 -0.94
CA PHE A 108 4.79 9.76 -2.25
C PHE A 108 6.00 10.58 -2.66
N GLY A 109 7.10 9.92 -3.02
CA GLY A 109 8.32 10.59 -3.46
C GLY A 109 9.03 9.82 -4.57
N GLY A 110 10.11 10.40 -5.11
CA GLY A 110 10.88 9.83 -6.22
C GLY A 110 10.34 10.18 -7.62
N GLU A 111 9.12 10.69 -7.69
CA GLU A 111 8.52 11.31 -8.87
C GLU A 111 7.37 12.23 -8.41
N SER A 112 6.90 13.11 -9.30
CA SER A 112 5.75 13.99 -9.03
C SER A 112 4.50 13.16 -8.71
N LEU A 113 3.77 13.54 -7.65
CA LEU A 113 2.49 12.93 -7.32
C LEU A 113 1.41 13.23 -8.38
N ASP A 114 1.50 14.37 -9.06
CA ASP A 114 0.67 14.63 -10.25
C ASP A 114 1.28 13.95 -11.48
N PRO A 115 0.47 13.31 -12.35
CA PRO A 115 -1.00 13.36 -12.39
C PRO A 115 -1.72 12.24 -11.61
N PHE A 116 -0.99 11.45 -10.80
CA PHE A 116 -1.50 10.21 -10.21
C PHE A 116 -2.40 10.42 -8.99
N ARG A 117 -2.28 11.56 -8.31
CA ARG A 117 -2.95 11.90 -7.03
C ARG A 117 -4.38 11.36 -6.95
N LYS A 118 -5.27 11.87 -7.80
CA LYS A 118 -6.69 11.52 -7.77
C LYS A 118 -6.93 10.03 -7.95
N ALA A 119 -6.20 9.40 -8.88
CA ALA A 119 -6.35 7.96 -9.13
C ALA A 119 -5.87 7.11 -7.95
N ILE A 120 -4.83 7.56 -7.24
CA ILE A 120 -4.34 6.91 -6.02
C ILE A 120 -5.38 7.07 -4.90
N GLU A 121 -5.82 8.29 -4.62
CA GLU A 121 -6.82 8.58 -3.58
C GLU A 121 -8.11 7.78 -3.84
N ASP A 122 -8.59 7.73 -5.09
CA ASP A 122 -9.80 6.99 -5.47
C ASP A 122 -9.67 5.47 -5.29
N LYS A 123 -8.49 4.89 -5.48
CA LYS A 123 -8.27 3.43 -5.42
C LYS A 123 -7.83 2.96 -4.04
N TRP A 124 -7.04 3.76 -3.33
CA TRP A 124 -6.52 3.42 -2.01
C TRP A 124 -7.37 3.96 -0.87
N GLY A 125 -8.20 4.99 -1.11
CA GLY A 125 -9.08 5.54 -0.08
C GLY A 125 -8.32 6.32 1.00
N LEU A 126 -7.23 6.98 0.60
CA LEU A 126 -6.32 7.73 1.46
C LEU A 126 -6.19 9.18 0.98
N GLU A 127 -5.61 10.04 1.80
CA GLU A 127 -5.12 11.36 1.44
C GLU A 127 -3.66 11.26 0.99
N ALA A 128 -3.35 11.76 -0.21
CA ALA A 128 -2.02 11.64 -0.80
C ALA A 128 -1.18 12.90 -0.57
N PHE A 129 0.07 12.74 -0.14
CA PHE A 129 1.01 13.82 0.11
C PHE A 129 2.26 13.63 -0.74
N ASP A 130 2.80 14.74 -1.24
CA ASP A 130 4.06 14.73 -1.99
C ASP A 130 5.21 14.84 -0.99
N ILE A 131 6.22 13.98 -1.14
CA ILE A 131 7.48 14.03 -0.43
C ILE A 131 8.50 14.57 -1.41
N TYR A 132 8.89 15.82 -1.18
CA TYR A 132 10.05 16.39 -1.85
C TYR A 132 11.31 16.14 -1.00
N ALA A 133 12.08 15.12 -1.38
CA ALA A 133 13.36 14.80 -0.75
C ALA A 133 14.33 14.22 -1.80
N PHE A 134 15.61 14.52 -1.64
CA PHE A 134 16.69 13.91 -2.41
C PHE A 134 17.50 13.00 -1.50
N THR A 135 18.06 11.92 -2.03
CA THR A 135 18.92 11.00 -1.28
C THR A 135 20.12 11.75 -0.66
N GLU A 136 20.63 12.74 -1.37
CA GLU A 136 21.77 13.59 -1.00
C GLU A 136 21.35 14.84 -0.21
N GLY A 137 20.09 15.27 -0.36
CA GLY A 137 19.50 16.45 0.26
C GLY A 137 18.66 16.07 1.47
N PHE A 138 19.33 15.75 2.59
CA PHE A 138 18.70 15.35 3.84
C PHE A 138 17.73 16.41 4.41
N GLY A 139 16.46 16.32 4.03
CA GLY A 139 15.40 17.17 4.59
C GLY A 139 14.04 16.89 3.98
N TRP A 140 13.34 15.89 4.52
CA TRP A 140 11.91 15.71 4.24
C TRP A 140 11.19 16.93 4.82
N ARG A 141 10.71 17.83 3.96
CA ARG A 141 9.68 18.81 4.34
C ARG A 141 8.36 18.18 3.95
N VAL A 142 7.56 17.82 4.96
CA VAL A 142 6.16 17.39 4.80
C VAL A 142 5.29 18.64 4.76
#